data_AF-A0A1B0CAD7-F1
#
_entry.id   AF-A0A1B0CAD7-F1
#
_cell.length_a   1.000
_cell.length_b   1.000
_cell.length_c   1.000
_cell.angle_alpha   90.00
_cell.angle_beta   90.00
_cell.angle_gamma   90.00
#
_symmetry.space_group_name_H-M   'P 1'
#
loop_
_entity.id
_entity.type
_entity.pdbx_description
1 polymer ?
#
loop_
_entity_poly.entity_id
_entity_poly.type
_entity_poly.pdbx_seq_one_letter_code
_entity_poly.pdbx_strand_id
1 'polypeptide(L)' 'MKDSPQKVNFYRTTLKDVLPYIPRKLWWQHVWPSLQPDLKTQDSLAAVLQPILVLVQESTVDEYEETILPIFR' A
#
# COMPACT_ATOMS: atom_id res chain seq x y z
N MET A 1 11.07 15.68 5.90
CA MET A 1 12.00 15.18 4.86
C MET A 1 11.18 14.98 3.60
N LYS A 2 11.54 15.58 2.46
CA LYS A 2 10.89 15.23 1.18
C LYS A 2 11.04 13.73 0.95
N ASP A 3 10.00 13.08 0.44
CA ASP A 3 10.10 11.67 0.05
C ASP A 3 11.27 11.50 -0.92
N SER A 4 12.20 10.61 -0.54
CA SER A 4 13.35 10.32 -1.41
C SER A 4 12.82 9.67 -2.69
N PRO A 5 13.29 10.07 -3.88
CA PRO A 5 12.93 9.42 -5.15
C PRO A 5 13.08 7.90 -5.14
N GLN A 6 13.98 7.38 -4.30
CA GLN A 6 14.17 5.95 -4.07
C GLN A 6 12.93 5.26 -3.47
N LYS A 7 12.26 5.91 -2.51
CA LYS A 7 11.05 5.39 -1.85
C LYS A 7 9.87 5.32 -2.83
N VAL A 8 9.70 6.37 -3.63
CA VAL A 8 8.69 6.42 -4.70
C VAL A 8 8.93 5.32 -5.74
N ASN A 9 10.18 5.13 -6.17
CA ASN A 9 10.53 4.07 -7.11
C ASN A 9 10.29 2.68 -6.49
N PHE A 10 10.65 2.47 -5.23
CA PHE A 10 10.39 1.21 -4.53
C PHE A 10 8.90 0.81 -4.55
N TYR A 11 7.98 1.74 -4.25
CA TYR A 11 6.55 1.44 -4.27
C TYR A 11 6.02 1.11 -5.67
N ARG A 12 6.54 1.79 -6.70
CA ARG A 12 6.07 1.63 -8.09
C ARG A 12 6.59 0.38 -8.79
N THR A 13 7.85 0.03 -8.57
CA THR A 13 8.51 -1.08 -9.26
C THR A 13 8.63 -2.27 -8.33
N THR A 14 9.47 -2.14 -7.30
CA THR A 14 9.89 -3.28 -6.48
C THR A 14 8.75 -3.88 -5.69
N LEU A 15 7.99 -3.07 -4.94
CA LEU A 15 6.91 -3.56 -4.08
C LEU A 15 5.83 -4.28 -4.90
N LYS A 16 5.50 -3.75 -6.08
CA LYS A 16 4.54 -4.37 -7.00
C LYS A 16 5.00 -5.76 -7.43
N ASP A 17 6.26 -5.90 -7.82
CA ASP A 17 6.81 -7.16 -8.32
C ASP A 17 6.98 -8.20 -7.20
N VAL A 18 7.27 -7.76 -5.97
CA VAL A 18 7.44 -8.68 -4.84
C VAL A 18 6.14 -9.04 -4.12
N LEU A 19 5.09 -8.22 -4.24
CA LEU A 19 3.82 -8.39 -3.52
C LEU A 19 3.28 -9.84 -3.59
N PRO A 20 3.21 -10.48 -4.78
CA PRO A 20 2.67 -11.84 -4.92
C PRO A 20 3.44 -12.92 -4.14
N TYR A 21 4.72 -12.66 -3.81
CA TYR A 21 5.58 -13.58 -3.09
C TYR A 21 5.54 -13.35 -1.57
N ILE A 22 4.95 -12.24 -1.11
CA ILE A 22 4.78 -11.96 0.32
C ILE A 22 3.52 -12.70 0.79
N PRO A 23 3.58 -13.48 1.88
CA PRO A 23 2.39 -14.06 2.49
C PRO A 23 1.32 -13.01 2.83
N ARG A 24 0.05 -13.29 2.51
CA ARG A 24 -1.08 -12.36 2.73
C ARG A 24 -1.15 -11.81 4.17
N LYS A 25 -0.81 -12.63 5.18
CA LYS A 25 -0.73 -12.16 6.57
C LYS A 25 0.24 -11.00 6.76
N LEU A 26 1.40 -11.04 6.09
CA LEU A 26 2.40 -9.96 6.15
C LEU A 26 1.96 -8.73 5.36
N TRP A 27 1.07 -8.87 4.39
CA TRP A 27 0.48 -7.71 3.70
C TRP A 27 -0.21 -6.81 4.72
N TRP A 28 -1.07 -7.39 5.54
CA TRP A 28 -1.84 -6.65 6.54
C TRP A 28 -1.00 -6.24 7.75
N GLN A 29 -0.02 -7.04 8.15
CA GLN A 29 0.83 -6.73 9.31
C GLN A 29 1.93 -5.69 9.03
N HIS A 30 2.45 -5.63 7.81
CA HIS A 30 3.62 -4.80 7.50
C HIS A 30 3.46 -3.94 6.26
N VAL A 31 2.94 -4.49 5.15
CA VAL A 31 2.85 -3.74 3.89
C VAL A 31 1.84 -2.61 4.00
N TRP A 32 0.61 -2.93 4.41
CA TRP A 32 -0.47 -1.95 4.55
C TRP A 32 -0.12 -0.83 5.53
N PRO A 33 0.32 -1.10 6.78
CA PRO A 33 0.76 -0.05 7.70
C PRO A 33 1.86 0.85 7.14
N SER A 34 2.75 0.30 6.30
CA SER A 34 3.85 1.07 5.69
C SER A 34 3.40 1.99 4.54
N LEU A 35 2.21 1.78 3.98
CA LEU A 35 1.64 2.61 2.91
C LEU A 35 0.75 3.74 3.45
N GLN A 36 0.21 3.59 4.66
CA GLN A 36 -0.71 4.56 5.27
C GLN A 36 -0.13 5.98 5.46
N PRO A 37 1.14 6.18 5.84
CA PRO A 37 1.69 7.53 5.99
C PRO A 37 1.74 8.31 4.65
N ASP A 38 2.02 7.58 3.56
CA ASP A 38 2.15 8.12 2.21
C ASP A 38 0.80 8.39 1.56
N LEU A 39 -0.26 7.69 1.97
CA LEU A 39 -1.65 7.99 1.59
C LEU A 39 -2.07 9.43 1.96
N LYS A 40 -1.51 9.98 3.04
CA LYS A 40 -1.84 11.33 3.53
C LYS A 40 -0.95 12.42 2.92
N THR A 41 0.02 12.05 2.10
CA THR A 41 1.00 12.97 1.53
C THR A 41 0.80 13.10 0.03
N GLN A 42 0.46 14.30 -0.44
CA GLN A 42 0.06 14.55 -1.82
C GLN A 42 1.17 14.20 -2.84
N ASP A 43 2.44 14.32 -2.42
CA ASP A 43 3.62 14.05 -3.26
C ASP A 43 3.89 12.54 -3.46
N SER A 44 3.48 11.68 -2.51
CA SER A 44 3.73 10.24 -2.56
C SER A 44 2.47 9.40 -2.79
N LEU A 45 1.28 10.00 -2.76
CA LEU A 45 0.01 9.34 -3.04
C LEU A 45 0.03 8.57 -4.37
N ALA A 46 0.52 9.20 -5.44
CA ALA A 46 0.59 8.57 -6.77
C ALA A 46 1.61 7.42 -6.85
N ALA A 47 2.50 7.26 -5.86
CA ALA A 47 3.43 6.15 -5.76
C ALA A 47 2.82 4.95 -5.05
N VAL A 48 2.01 5.21 -4.00
CA VAL A 48 1.36 4.16 -3.20
C VAL A 48 -0.01 3.74 -3.73
N LEU A 49 -0.65 4.53 -4.60
CA LEU A 49 -1.96 4.18 -5.16
C LEU A 49 -1.96 2.80 -5.82
N GLN A 50 -0.95 2.50 -6.63
CA GLN A 50 -0.85 1.23 -7.35
C GLN A 50 -0.80 0.00 -6.41
N PRO A 51 0.10 -0.07 -5.41
CA PRO A 51 0.10 -1.20 -4.47
C PRO A 51 -1.18 -1.27 -3.64
N ILE A 52 -1.80 -0.13 -3.29
CA ILE A 52 -3.07 -0.12 -2.56
C ILE A 52 -4.20 -0.72 -3.40
N LEU A 53 -4.29 -0.39 -4.69
CA LEU A 53 -5.29 -0.98 -5.58
C LEU A 53 -5.14 -2.49 -5.71
N VAL A 54 -3.91 -3.02 -5.68
CA VAL A 54 -3.67 -4.46 -5.65
C VAL A 54 -4.17 -5.06 -4.33
N LEU A 55 -3.89 -4.43 -3.20
CA LEU A 55 -4.42 -4.89 -1.90
C LEU A 55 -5.95 -4.92 -1.89
N VAL A 56 -6.61 -3.90 -2.46
CA VAL A 56 -8.07 -3.83 -2.59
C VAL A 56 -8.62 -4.93 -3.50
N GLN A 57 -7.96 -5.18 -4.63
CA GLN A 57 -8.39 -6.20 -5.60
C GLN A 57 -8.30 -7.61 -5.01
N GLU A 58 -7.31 -7.85 -4.17
CA GLU A 58 -7.07 -9.16 -3.55
C GLU A 58 -7.82 -9.35 -2.23
N SER A 59 -8.23 -8.28 -1.57
CA SER A 59 -9.01 -8.35 -0.33
C SER A 59 -10.41 -8.90 -0.57
N THR A 60 -10.89 -9.68 0.40
CA THR A 60 -12.33 -9.96 0.55
C THR A 60 -13.09 -8.69 0.94
N VAL A 61 -14.42 -8.71 0.84
CA VAL A 61 -15.27 -7.58 1.26
C VAL A 61 -15.03 -7.24 2.73
N ASP A 62 -14.99 -8.25 3.60
CA ASP A 62 -14.77 -8.07 5.04
C ASP A 62 -13.38 -7.45 5.31
N GLU A 63 -12.31 -7.97 4.68
CA GLU A 63 -10.95 -7.42 4.81
C GLU A 63 -10.90 -5.94 4.36
N TYR A 64 -11.57 -5.61 3.25
CA TYR A 64 -11.64 -4.24 2.76
C TYR A 64 -12.36 -3.32 3.77
N GLU A 65 -13.53 -3.72 4.25
CA GLU A 65 -14.35 -2.91 5.17
C GLU A 65 -13.68 -2.72 6.53
N GLU A 66 -13.02 -3.75 7.06
CA GLU A 66 -12.39 -3.72 8.38
C GLU A 66 -10.99 -3.08 8.37
N THR A 67 -10.22 -3.23 7.28
CA THR A 67 -8.80 -2.87 7.26
C THR A 67 -8.46 -1.67 6.36
N ILE A 68 -9.09 -1.59 5.19
CA ILE A 68 -8.73 -0.60 4.16
C ILE A 68 -9.62 0.64 4.23
N LEU A 69 -10.94 0.44 4.20
CA LEU A 69 -11.95 1.50 4.19
C LEU A 69 -11.82 2.51 5.35
N PRO A 70 -11.50 2.12 6.60
CA PRO A 70 -11.41 3.06 7.71
C PRO A 70 -10.31 4.13 7.56
N ILE A 71 -9.33 3.91 6.68
CA ILE A 71 -8.25 4.87 6.43
C ILE A 71 -8.69 5.99 5.47
N PHE A 72 -9.73 5.76 4.67
CA PHE A 72 -10.28 6.72 3.71
C PHE A 72 -11.49 7.51 4.26
N ARG A 73 -12.00 7.16 5.44
CA ARG A 73 -13.02 7.92 6.17
C ARG A 73 -12.38 8.98 7.05
#